data_AF-A0A1Y1T6I5-F1
#
_entry.id   AF-A0A1Y1T6I5-F1
#
_cell.length_a   1.000
_cell.length_b   1.000
_cell.length_c   1.000
_cell.angle_alpha   90.00
_cell.angle_beta   90.00
_cell.angle_gamma   90.00
#
_symmetry.space_group_name_H-M   'P 1'
#
loop_
_entity.id
_entity.type
_entity.pdbx_description
1 polymer ?
#
loop_
_entity_poly.entity_id
_entity_poly.type
_entity_poly.pdbx_seq_one_letter_code
_entity_poly.pdbx_strand_id
1 'polypeptide(L)'
;MTEFIVLFQKLGIAGCAQLEFESDLPAENFIQLIMLDGYYMYQYIQAGNIYVMLISKLKENQINFEQLYRIRIEKTWFGFATRTVRDLLIMPNQNFYYPHEFGSYLYIFTKQLRSKAEIEIWLDNEFSNRYADINEEFTGFKNLMNPEDYLIATNHDLQHQFGVIGGDDKIAKIITKFKNTSLKGFDLEYNNE
;
A
#
# COMPACT_ATOMS: atom_id res chain seq x y z
N MET A 1 -23.22 -6.46 4.71
CA MET A 1 -22.12 -7.22 4.10
C MET A 1 -21.58 -6.42 2.94
N THR A 2 -20.33 -6.04 3.10
CA THR A 2 -19.56 -5.27 2.13
C THR A 2 -18.73 -6.22 1.30
N GLU A 3 -18.70 -6.02 -0.01
CA GLU A 3 -17.84 -6.77 -0.94
C GLU A 3 -16.42 -6.19 -0.90
N PHE A 4 -15.45 -7.09 -0.78
CA PHE A 4 -14.02 -6.80 -0.78
C PHE A 4 -13.35 -7.48 -1.96
N ILE A 5 -12.35 -6.79 -2.52
CA ILE A 5 -11.49 -7.29 -3.60
C ILE A 5 -10.04 -7.15 -3.17
N VAL A 6 -9.29 -8.24 -3.23
CA VAL A 6 -7.85 -8.26 -2.97
C VAL A 6 -7.11 -8.72 -4.21
N LEU A 7 -6.25 -7.86 -4.72
CA LEU A 7 -5.42 -8.16 -5.88
C LEU A 7 -4.04 -8.63 -5.42
N PHE A 8 -3.63 -9.81 -5.84
CA PHE A 8 -2.32 -10.39 -5.55
C PHE A 8 -1.47 -10.39 -6.81
N GLN A 9 -0.38 -9.64 -6.80
CA GLN A 9 0.59 -9.59 -7.89
C GLN A 9 1.89 -10.24 -7.44
N LYS A 10 2.35 -11.20 -8.23
CA LYS A 10 3.65 -11.83 -8.04
C LYS A 10 4.73 -10.98 -8.70
N LEU A 11 5.82 -10.71 -7.97
CA LEU A 11 6.90 -9.89 -8.52
C LEU A 11 7.53 -10.57 -9.74
N GLY A 12 7.65 -9.84 -10.85
CA GLY A 12 8.32 -10.30 -12.06
C GLY A 12 7.52 -11.30 -12.91
N ILE A 13 6.25 -11.55 -12.57
CA ILE A 13 5.35 -12.41 -13.33
C ILE A 13 4.18 -11.56 -13.86
N ALA A 14 3.83 -11.74 -15.13
CA ALA A 14 2.63 -11.16 -15.72
C ALA A 14 1.38 -11.89 -15.19
N GLY A 15 0.34 -11.13 -14.86
CA GLY A 15 -0.90 -11.65 -14.29
C GLY A 15 -1.07 -11.38 -12.80
N CYS A 16 -2.31 -11.53 -12.33
CA CYS A 16 -2.70 -11.33 -10.94
C CYS A 16 -3.64 -12.44 -10.48
N ALA A 17 -3.65 -12.73 -9.18
CA ALA A 17 -4.75 -13.48 -8.58
C ALA A 17 -5.69 -12.49 -7.89
N GLN A 18 -6.98 -12.65 -8.08
CA GLN A 18 -8.01 -11.80 -7.49
C GLN A 18 -8.80 -12.64 -6.49
N LEU A 19 -8.93 -12.12 -5.28
CA LEU A 19 -9.75 -12.69 -4.24
C LEU A 19 -10.94 -11.77 -3.97
N GLU A 20 -12.14 -12.29 -4.13
CA GLU A 20 -13.39 -11.62 -3.76
C GLU A 20 -14.00 -12.28 -2.54
N PHE A 21 -14.57 -11.48 -1.64
CA PHE A 21 -15.32 -11.97 -0.48
C PHE A 21 -16.24 -10.91 0.11
N GLU A 22 -17.20 -11.35 0.90
CA GLU A 22 -18.09 -10.46 1.65
C GLU A 22 -17.82 -10.51 3.16
N SER A 23 -17.87 -9.35 3.83
CA SER A 23 -17.77 -9.27 5.29
C SER A 23 -18.49 -8.08 5.89
N ASP A 24 -18.84 -8.17 7.18
CA ASP A 24 -19.29 -7.03 7.99
C ASP A 24 -18.13 -6.43 8.83
N LEU A 25 -16.94 -7.03 8.79
CA LEU A 25 -15.75 -6.49 9.44
C LEU A 25 -15.16 -5.30 8.65
N PRO A 26 -14.52 -4.33 9.32
CA PRO A 26 -13.89 -3.20 8.64
C PRO A 26 -12.62 -3.62 7.89
N ALA A 27 -12.22 -2.83 6.89
CA ALA A 27 -11.04 -3.04 6.05
C ALA A 27 -9.74 -3.25 6.85
N GLU A 28 -9.59 -2.51 7.95
CA GLU A 28 -8.46 -2.62 8.89
C GLU A 28 -8.18 -4.07 9.30
N ASN A 29 -9.22 -4.86 9.59
CA ASN A 29 -9.06 -6.25 10.02
C ASN A 29 -8.38 -7.10 8.94
N PHE A 30 -8.65 -6.81 7.67
CA PHE A 30 -8.07 -7.54 6.54
C PHE A 30 -6.65 -7.05 6.22
N ILE A 31 -6.37 -5.76 6.38
CA ILE A 31 -4.99 -5.25 6.26
C ILE A 31 -4.10 -5.86 7.35
N GLN A 32 -4.59 -5.93 8.59
CA GLN A 32 -3.86 -6.62 9.67
C GLN A 32 -3.69 -8.11 9.40
N LEU A 33 -4.68 -8.77 8.79
CA LEU A 33 -4.58 -10.19 8.43
C LEU A 33 -3.42 -10.47 7.46
N ILE A 34 -3.09 -9.52 6.59
CA ILE A 34 -2.00 -9.66 5.61
C ILE A 34 -0.61 -9.57 6.26
N MET A 35 -0.50 -8.95 7.44
CA MET A 35 0.78 -8.78 8.14
C MET A 35 1.40 -10.14 8.46
N LEU A 36 2.65 -10.36 8.04
CA LEU A 36 3.43 -11.56 8.34
C LEU A 36 4.41 -11.29 9.48
N ASP A 37 4.67 -12.30 10.31
CA ASP A 37 5.58 -12.18 11.43
C ASP A 37 7.04 -11.95 10.97
N GLY A 38 7.79 -11.19 11.79
CA GLY A 38 9.21 -10.94 11.55
C GLY A 38 9.51 -9.85 10.51
N TYR A 39 8.52 -9.02 10.17
CA TYR A 39 8.67 -7.87 9.28
C TYR A 39 8.54 -6.56 10.06
N TYR A 40 9.41 -5.60 9.76
CA TYR A 40 9.18 -4.20 10.03
C TYR A 40 8.21 -3.65 9.00
N MET A 41 7.26 -2.84 9.46
CA MET A 41 6.29 -2.17 8.59
C MET A 41 6.57 -0.68 8.58
N TYR A 42 6.86 -0.14 7.40
CA TYR A 42 6.80 1.29 7.13
C TYR A 42 5.47 1.59 6.46
N GLN A 43 4.92 2.78 6.70
CA GLN A 43 3.72 3.22 5.99
C GLN A 43 4.01 4.56 5.32
N TYR A 44 4.02 4.52 4.00
CA TYR A 44 4.13 5.68 3.14
C TYR A 44 2.74 6.20 2.80
N ILE A 45 2.50 7.46 3.12
CA ILE A 45 1.26 8.19 2.85
C ILE A 45 1.55 9.14 1.71
N GLN A 46 0.93 8.88 0.57
CA GLN A 46 1.08 9.70 -0.61
C GLN A 46 0.12 10.89 -0.54
N ALA A 47 0.65 12.11 -0.50
CA ALA A 47 -0.19 13.31 -0.64
C ALA A 47 -0.76 13.37 -2.05
N GLY A 48 -2.08 13.48 -2.15
CA GLY A 48 -2.81 13.60 -3.41
C GLY A 48 -3.15 15.05 -3.77
N ASN A 49 -4.00 15.23 -4.78
CA ASN A 49 -4.60 16.54 -5.11
C ASN A 49 -5.75 16.91 -4.17
N ILE A 50 -6.48 15.90 -3.71
CA ILE A 50 -7.74 16.04 -2.95
C ILE A 50 -7.53 15.72 -1.47
N TYR A 51 -6.51 14.91 -1.16
CA TYR A 51 -6.27 14.40 0.17
C TYR A 51 -4.85 14.68 0.67
N VAL A 52 -4.75 15.23 1.87
CA VAL A 52 -3.51 15.47 2.60
C VAL A 52 -3.73 15.09 4.06
N MET A 53 -3.09 14.00 4.51
CA MET A 53 -3.08 13.58 5.92
C MET A 53 -2.64 14.72 6.83
N LEU A 54 -3.43 14.97 7.88
CA LEU A 54 -3.12 16.03 8.85
C LEU A 54 -2.02 15.57 9.82
N ILE A 55 -0.89 16.27 9.80
CA ILE A 55 0.22 16.05 10.74
C ILE A 55 -0.24 16.13 12.20
N SER A 56 -1.22 16.98 12.52
CA SER A 56 -1.76 17.09 13.89
C SER A 56 -2.34 15.76 14.35
N LYS A 57 -3.05 15.02 13.48
CA LYS A 57 -3.61 13.71 13.83
C LYS A 57 -2.52 12.68 14.13
N LEU A 58 -1.44 12.66 13.35
CA LEU A 58 -0.31 11.77 13.64
C LEU A 58 0.34 12.12 14.98
N LYS A 59 0.49 13.40 15.29
CA LYS A 59 1.04 13.87 16.57
C LYS A 59 0.11 13.56 17.76
N GLU A 60 -1.20 13.76 17.61
CA GLU A 60 -2.21 13.43 18.62
C GLU A 60 -2.18 11.93 18.96
N ASN A 61 -1.99 11.09 17.95
CA ASN A 61 -1.88 9.63 18.11
C ASN A 61 -0.45 9.17 18.46
N GLN A 62 0.49 10.10 18.72
CA GLN A 62 1.89 9.82 19.07
C GLN A 62 2.60 8.91 18.05
N ILE A 63 2.24 9.03 16.77
CA ILE A 63 2.83 8.26 15.68
C ILE A 63 4.17 8.90 15.31
N ASN A 64 5.22 8.07 15.22
CA ASN A 64 6.53 8.49 14.75
C ASN A 64 6.56 8.52 13.21
N PHE A 65 6.82 9.67 12.62
CA PHE A 65 6.84 9.83 11.17
C PHE A 65 7.91 10.83 10.71
N GLU A 66 8.36 10.61 9.49
CA GLU A 66 9.25 11.48 8.72
C GLU A 66 8.46 12.18 7.61
N GLN A 67 8.89 13.38 7.23
CA GLN A 67 8.34 14.09 6.08
C GLN A 67 9.25 13.90 4.87
N LEU A 68 8.65 13.55 3.73
CA LEU A 68 9.33 13.41 2.45
C LEU A 68 8.86 14.52 1.51
N TYR A 69 9.81 15.27 0.93
CA TYR A 69 9.50 16.36 0.02
C TYR A 69 9.79 15.91 -1.41
N ARG A 70 8.75 15.74 -2.21
CA ARG A 70 8.85 15.18 -3.57
C ARG A 70 8.35 16.17 -4.62
N ILE A 71 8.93 16.16 -5.81
CA ILE A 71 8.49 16.99 -6.94
C ILE A 71 7.54 16.15 -7.81
N ARG A 72 6.30 16.63 -7.98
CA ARG A 72 5.31 16.02 -8.89
C ARG A 72 4.91 16.95 -10.01
N ILE A 73 4.46 16.38 -11.13
CA ILE A 73 3.85 17.13 -12.22
C ILE A 73 2.36 16.84 -12.25
N GLU A 74 1.55 17.88 -12.23
CA GLU A 74 0.10 17.78 -12.41
C GLU A 74 -0.32 18.38 -13.74
N LYS A 75 -1.37 17.81 -14.33
CA LYS A 75 -2.03 18.37 -15.51
C LYS A 75 -2.98 19.47 -15.06
N THR A 76 -2.84 20.65 -15.65
CA THR A 76 -3.65 21.84 -15.41
C THR A 76 -4.33 22.28 -16.69
N TRP A 77 -5.26 23.24 -16.60
CA TRP A 77 -5.86 23.87 -17.79
C TRP A 77 -4.83 24.58 -18.70
N PHE A 78 -3.64 24.91 -18.21
CA PHE A 78 -2.57 25.58 -18.96
C PHE A 78 -1.43 24.65 -19.40
N GLY A 79 -1.60 23.33 -19.27
CA GLY A 79 -0.55 22.34 -19.56
C GLY A 79 -0.06 21.66 -18.29
N PHE A 80 1.26 21.53 -18.12
CA PHE A 80 1.85 20.80 -16.99
C PHE A 80 2.45 21.78 -15.97
N ALA A 81 2.14 21.57 -14.69
CA ALA A 81 2.73 22.34 -13.59
C ALA A 81 3.52 21.40 -12.67
N THR A 82 4.72 21.81 -12.29
CA THR A 82 5.48 21.16 -11.21
C THR A 82 5.08 21.74 -9.86
N ARG A 83 4.87 20.88 -8.88
CA ARG A 83 4.68 21.27 -7.49
C ARG A 83 5.51 20.39 -6.57
N THR A 84 5.96 20.95 -5.45
CA THR A 84 6.53 20.18 -4.35
C THR A 84 5.39 19.71 -3.47
N VAL A 85 5.26 18.41 -3.30
CA VAL A 85 4.31 17.78 -2.37
C VAL A 85 5.05 17.31 -1.14
N ARG A 86 4.30 17.18 -0.04
CA ARG A 86 4.79 16.67 1.23
C ARG A 86 4.12 15.33 1.51
N ASP A 87 4.86 14.27 1.25
CA ASP A 87 4.47 12.90 1.60
C ASP A 87 4.93 12.59 3.02
N LEU A 88 4.37 11.54 3.63
CA LEU A 88 4.71 11.15 5.00
C LEU A 88 5.19 9.69 5.01
N LEU A 89 6.18 9.41 5.85
CA LEU A 89 6.69 8.07 6.09
C LEU A 89 6.57 7.77 7.58
N ILE A 90 5.63 6.93 7.96
CA ILE A 90 5.51 6.41 9.32
C ILE A 90 6.59 5.33 9.50
N MET A 91 7.39 5.51 10.54
CA MET A 91 8.48 4.60 10.89
C MET A 91 7.94 3.39 11.63
N PRO A 92 8.62 2.24 11.59
CA PRO A 92 8.18 1.03 12.29
C PRO A 92 7.95 1.29 13.77
N ASN A 93 6.78 0.89 14.25
CA ASN A 93 6.36 0.97 15.63
C ASN A 93 5.70 -0.37 16.04
N GLN A 94 5.36 -0.50 17.32
CA GLN A 94 4.68 -1.72 17.80
C GLN A 94 3.20 -1.78 17.39
N ASN A 95 2.58 -0.64 17.08
CA ASN A 95 1.14 -0.54 16.87
C ASN A 95 0.82 -0.14 15.43
N PHE A 96 0.12 -1.02 14.71
CA PHE A 96 -0.44 -0.71 13.41
C PHE A 96 -1.30 0.56 13.48
N TYR A 97 -1.08 1.49 12.54
CA TYR A 97 -1.89 2.69 12.39
C TYR A 97 -2.72 2.58 11.12
N TYR A 98 -4.03 2.40 11.28
CA TYR A 98 -4.94 2.49 10.16
C TYR A 98 -5.40 3.94 9.95
N PRO A 99 -5.09 4.57 8.81
CA PRO A 99 -5.56 5.91 8.53
C PRO A 99 -7.02 5.85 8.09
N HIS A 100 -7.95 6.32 8.93
CA HIS A 100 -9.40 6.37 8.60
C HIS A 100 -9.79 7.51 7.65
N GLU A 101 -8.82 8.07 6.94
CA GLU A 101 -8.99 9.24 6.09
C GLU A 101 -8.79 8.85 4.61
N PHE A 102 -9.43 9.56 3.69
CA PHE A 102 -9.34 9.35 2.23
C PHE A 102 -7.90 9.27 1.70
N GLY A 103 -7.67 8.79 0.47
CA GLY A 103 -6.35 8.82 -0.17
C GLY A 103 -5.57 7.51 -0.23
N SER A 104 -4.32 7.61 -0.71
CA SER A 104 -3.51 6.44 -1.08
C SER A 104 -2.38 6.13 -0.10
N TYR A 105 -2.26 4.85 0.25
CA TYR A 105 -1.33 4.37 1.26
C TYR A 105 -0.55 3.17 0.74
N LEU A 106 0.74 3.15 1.05
CA LEU A 106 1.64 2.03 0.78
C LEU A 106 2.23 1.54 2.10
N TYR A 107 1.98 0.30 2.44
CA TYR A 107 2.61 -0.40 3.55
C TYR A 107 3.76 -1.23 3.00
N ILE A 108 4.96 -0.99 3.52
CA ILE A 108 6.20 -1.58 3.08
C ILE A 108 6.67 -2.54 4.17
N PHE A 109 6.65 -3.83 3.89
CA PHE A 109 7.06 -4.86 4.83
C PHE A 109 8.45 -5.36 4.48
N THR A 110 9.39 -5.16 5.39
CA THR A 110 10.79 -5.57 5.20
C THR A 110 11.39 -6.25 6.42
N LYS A 111 12.30 -7.21 6.21
CA LYS A 111 13.02 -7.87 7.31
C LYS A 111 14.16 -7.05 7.91
N GLN A 112 14.53 -5.96 7.25
CA GLN A 112 15.66 -5.13 7.64
C GLN A 112 15.19 -3.71 7.91
N LEU A 113 15.65 -3.10 9.00
CA LEU A 113 15.40 -1.68 9.21
C LEU A 113 16.09 -0.89 8.10
N ARG A 114 15.31 -0.03 7.47
CA ARG A 114 15.74 0.92 6.44
C ARG A 114 15.76 2.33 7.00
N SER A 115 16.76 3.09 6.59
CA SER A 115 16.79 4.53 6.78
C SER A 115 15.77 5.21 5.88
N LYS A 116 15.37 6.42 6.25
CA LYS A 116 14.55 7.31 5.43
C LYS A 116 15.13 7.47 4.02
N ALA A 117 16.44 7.71 3.92
CA ALA A 117 17.12 7.94 2.64
C ALA A 117 17.06 6.73 1.71
N GLU A 118 17.20 5.51 2.23
CA GLU A 118 17.05 4.29 1.43
C GLU A 118 15.64 4.16 0.84
N ILE A 119 14.62 4.45 1.65
CA ILE A 119 13.22 4.40 1.21
C ILE A 119 12.92 5.50 0.19
N GLU A 120 13.42 6.73 0.39
CA GLU A 120 13.27 7.83 -0.56
C GLU A 120 13.88 7.48 -1.93
N ILE A 121 15.11 6.95 -1.95
CA ILE A 121 15.77 6.51 -3.18
C ILE A 121 14.96 5.42 -3.89
N TRP A 122 14.45 4.44 -3.16
CA TRP A 122 13.61 3.40 -3.74
C TRP A 122 12.29 3.95 -4.30
N LEU A 123 11.60 4.80 -3.55
CA LEU A 123 10.38 5.47 -4.00
C LEU A 123 10.60 6.33 -5.25
N ASP A 124 11.75 6.99 -5.38
CA ASP A 124 12.10 7.78 -6.57
C ASP A 124 12.36 6.91 -7.80
N ASN A 125 12.82 5.66 -7.61
CA ASN A 125 12.99 4.71 -8.70
C ASN A 125 11.65 4.12 -9.15
N GLU A 126 10.82 3.67 -8.21
CA GLU A 126 9.52 3.06 -8.50
C GLU A 126 8.54 4.08 -9.08
N PHE A 127 8.47 5.26 -8.47
CA PHE A 127 7.66 6.38 -8.95
C PHE A 127 8.51 7.37 -9.77
N SER A 128 9.43 6.85 -10.59
CA SER A 128 10.31 7.68 -11.45
C SER A 128 9.54 8.50 -12.48
N ASN A 129 8.32 8.10 -12.82
CA ASN A 129 7.40 8.96 -13.54
C ASN A 129 6.77 9.97 -12.58
N ARG A 130 6.92 11.26 -12.88
CA ARG A 130 6.41 12.39 -12.07
C ARG A 130 4.87 12.46 -11.98
N TYR A 131 4.18 11.57 -12.70
CA TYR A 131 2.72 11.33 -12.69
C TYR A 131 2.31 10.04 -11.95
N ALA A 132 3.27 9.29 -11.38
CA ALA A 132 2.98 8.00 -10.78
C ALA A 132 2.35 8.18 -9.39
N ASP A 133 1.04 8.00 -9.34
CA ASP A 133 0.27 7.89 -8.11
C ASP A 133 -0.01 6.41 -7.81
N ILE A 134 -0.13 6.07 -6.54
CA ILE A 134 -0.68 4.78 -6.11
C ILE A 134 -2.14 4.79 -6.55
N ASN A 135 -2.45 3.99 -7.57
CA ASN A 135 -3.77 3.86 -8.16
C ASN A 135 -4.42 2.52 -7.79
N GLU A 136 -5.69 2.39 -8.13
CA GLU A 136 -6.53 1.20 -7.91
C GLU A 136 -6.10 -0.02 -8.72
N GLU A 137 -5.42 0.19 -9.84
CA GLU A 137 -4.87 -0.89 -10.67
C GLU A 137 -3.56 -1.46 -10.08
N PHE A 138 -2.97 -0.79 -9.09
CA PHE A 138 -1.67 -1.11 -8.52
C PHE A 138 -0.54 -1.18 -9.57
N THR A 139 -0.75 -0.52 -10.70
CA THR A 139 0.17 -0.49 -11.83
C THR A 139 1.29 0.50 -11.53
N GLY A 140 2.52 0.01 -11.34
CA GLY A 140 3.68 0.90 -11.15
C GLY A 140 4.80 0.37 -10.28
N PHE A 141 4.54 -0.63 -9.42
CA PHE A 141 5.58 -1.27 -8.64
C PHE A 141 6.27 -2.37 -9.45
N LYS A 142 7.48 -2.06 -9.92
CA LYS A 142 8.31 -2.95 -10.72
C LYS A 142 9.28 -3.73 -9.85
N ASN A 143 9.74 -3.14 -8.75
CA ASN A 143 10.74 -3.76 -7.88
C ASN A 143 10.39 -3.59 -6.40
N LEU A 144 10.64 -4.65 -5.63
CA LEU A 144 10.72 -4.58 -4.17
C LEU A 144 12.09 -4.05 -3.75
N MET A 145 12.18 -3.50 -2.54
CA MET A 145 13.47 -3.08 -1.97
C MET A 145 14.43 -4.27 -1.81
N ASN A 146 13.91 -5.44 -1.42
CA ASN A 146 14.60 -6.72 -1.46
C ASN A 146 13.66 -7.83 -1.95
N PRO A 147 14.20 -8.97 -2.43
CA PRO A 147 13.39 -10.14 -2.82
C PRO A 147 12.53 -10.75 -1.70
N GLU A 148 12.88 -10.51 -0.44
CA GLU A 148 12.20 -11.05 0.74
C GLU A 148 11.08 -10.16 1.26
N ASP A 149 11.01 -8.92 0.79
CA ASP A 149 10.03 -7.92 1.19
C ASP A 149 8.67 -8.20 0.53
N TYR A 150 7.65 -7.46 0.93
CA TYR A 150 6.37 -7.39 0.22
C TYR A 150 5.69 -6.06 0.53
N LEU A 151 4.73 -5.68 -0.31
CA LEU A 151 4.03 -4.41 -0.25
C LEU A 151 2.53 -4.66 -0.16
N ILE A 152 1.85 -3.78 0.55
CA ILE A 152 0.40 -3.62 0.42
C ILE A 152 0.15 -2.18 -0.02
N ALA A 153 -0.66 -2.01 -1.04
CA ALA A 153 -1.15 -0.70 -1.41
C ALA A 153 -2.68 -0.67 -1.26
N THR A 154 -3.20 0.46 -0.80
CA THR A 154 -4.63 0.66 -0.65
C THR A 154 -5.00 2.07 -1.08
N ASN A 155 -6.17 2.17 -1.70
CA ASN A 155 -6.86 3.43 -1.93
C ASN A 155 -8.04 3.49 -0.97
N HIS A 156 -7.97 4.35 0.04
CA HIS A 156 -9.00 4.47 1.07
C HIS A 156 -10.26 5.18 0.56
N ASP A 157 -10.25 5.70 -0.67
CA ASP A 157 -11.49 6.09 -1.35
C ASP A 157 -12.35 4.86 -1.66
N LEU A 158 -11.69 3.70 -1.86
CA LEU A 158 -12.30 2.44 -2.25
C LEU A 158 -12.11 1.37 -1.17
N GLN A 159 -12.02 1.74 0.13
CA GLN A 159 -11.69 0.98 1.37
C GLN A 159 -11.75 -0.57 1.35
N HIS A 160 -12.56 -1.16 0.48
CA HIS A 160 -12.74 -2.58 0.26
C HIS A 160 -11.89 -3.15 -0.89
N GLN A 161 -11.06 -2.34 -1.56
CA GLN A 161 -10.12 -2.76 -2.61
C GLN A 161 -8.67 -2.47 -2.21
N PHE A 162 -7.82 -3.49 -2.22
CA PHE A 162 -6.39 -3.33 -1.94
C PHE A 162 -5.53 -4.37 -2.66
N GLY A 163 -4.28 -3.99 -2.91
CA GLY A 163 -3.30 -4.77 -3.68
C GLY A 163 -2.15 -5.25 -2.80
N VAL A 164 -1.66 -6.45 -3.08
CA VAL A 164 -0.53 -7.08 -2.39
C VAL A 164 0.50 -7.51 -3.44
N ILE A 165 1.74 -7.07 -3.26
CA ILE A 165 2.85 -7.38 -4.17
C ILE A 165 3.95 -8.09 -3.39
N GLY A 166 4.40 -9.24 -3.87
CA GLY A 166 5.44 -10.01 -3.17
C GLY A 166 5.92 -11.23 -3.95
N GLY A 167 6.88 -11.94 -3.36
CA GLY A 167 7.26 -13.27 -3.83
C GLY A 167 6.18 -14.33 -3.58
N ASP A 168 6.21 -15.41 -4.36
CA ASP A 168 5.23 -16.50 -4.32
C ASP A 168 4.95 -17.05 -2.92
N ASP A 169 6.00 -17.19 -2.10
CA ASP A 169 5.86 -17.70 -0.73
C ASP A 169 5.10 -16.75 0.20
N LYS A 170 5.17 -15.43 -0.02
CA LYS A 170 4.45 -14.42 0.79
C LYS A 170 2.98 -14.41 0.37
N ILE A 171 2.72 -14.34 -0.93
CA ILE A 171 1.37 -14.34 -1.50
C ILE A 171 0.61 -15.60 -1.07
N ALA A 172 1.23 -16.78 -1.18
CA ALA A 172 0.60 -18.04 -0.75
C ALA A 172 0.26 -18.06 0.75
N LYS A 173 1.14 -17.54 1.62
CA LYS A 173 0.87 -17.43 3.06
C LYS A 173 -0.32 -16.51 3.35
N ILE A 174 -0.36 -15.36 2.68
CA ILE A 174 -1.44 -14.37 2.86
C ILE A 174 -2.78 -14.96 2.40
N ILE A 175 -2.85 -15.56 1.20
CA ILE A 175 -4.05 -16.24 0.70
C ILE A 175 -4.52 -17.32 1.69
N THR A 176 -3.58 -18.08 2.27
CA THR A 176 -3.91 -19.11 3.28
C THR A 176 -4.55 -18.51 4.53
N LYS A 177 -4.09 -17.34 5.00
CA LYS A 177 -4.72 -16.64 6.13
C LYS A 177 -6.17 -16.25 5.82
N PHE A 178 -6.45 -15.74 4.62
CA PHE A 178 -7.82 -15.43 4.18
C PHE A 178 -8.71 -16.68 4.14
N LYS A 179 -8.21 -17.79 3.57
CA LYS A 179 -8.94 -19.08 3.53
C LYS A 179 -9.33 -19.57 4.93
N ASN A 180 -8.46 -19.37 5.91
CA ASN A 180 -8.70 -19.80 7.28
C ASN A 180 -9.68 -18.90 8.04
N THR A 181 -10.08 -17.74 7.49
CA THR A 181 -10.99 -16.79 8.16
C THR A 181 -12.48 -17.11 7.93
N SER A 182 -12.80 -18.17 7.19
CA SER A 182 -14.19 -18.60 6.92
C SER A 182 -15.08 -17.47 6.36
N LEU A 183 -14.54 -16.71 5.40
CA LEU A 183 -15.23 -15.61 4.74
C LEU A 183 -16.38 -16.12 3.84
N LYS A 184 -17.47 -15.34 3.72
CA LYS A 184 -18.57 -15.66 2.82
C LYS A 184 -18.24 -15.17 1.40
N GLY A 185 -18.79 -15.84 0.38
CA GLY A 185 -18.58 -15.44 -1.01
C GLY A 185 -17.13 -15.49 -1.46
N PHE A 186 -16.33 -16.39 -0.88
CA PHE A 186 -14.90 -16.51 -1.17
C PHE A 186 -14.67 -17.09 -2.56
N ASP A 187 -14.17 -16.29 -3.50
CA ASP A 187 -13.75 -16.75 -4.83
C ASP A 187 -12.33 -16.27 -5.17
N LEU A 188 -11.49 -17.18 -5.64
CA LEU A 188 -10.09 -16.90 -5.98
C LEU A 188 -9.87 -17.23 -7.46
N GLU A 189 -9.73 -16.19 -8.26
CA GLU A 189 -9.48 -16.27 -9.69
C GLU A 189 -8.02 -15.97 -10.01
N TYR A 190 -7.47 -16.65 -11.03
CA TYR A 190 -6.13 -16.39 -11.54
C TYR A 190 -6.23 -15.84 -12.96
N ASN A 191 -5.89 -14.57 -13.12
CA ASN A 191 -5.82 -13.91 -14.41
C ASN A 191 -4.41 -14.08 -14.97
N ASN A 192 -4.27 -15.04 -15.88
CA ASN A 192 -3.08 -15.18 -16.70
C ASN A 192 -3.29 -14.33 -17.96
N GLU A 193 -2.67 -13.15 -18.02
CA GLU A 193 -2.51 -12.42 -19.29
C GLU A 193 -1.35 -13.03 -20.10
#